data_AF-A0A7G8E6P8-F1
#
_entry.id   AF-A0A7G8E6P8-F1
#
_cell.length_a   1.000
_cell.length_b   1.000
_cell.length_c   1.000
_cell.angle_alpha   90.00
_cell.angle_beta   90.00
_cell.angle_gamma   90.00
#
_symmetry.space_group_name_H-M   'P 1'
#
loop_
_entity.id
_entity.type
_entity.pdbx_description
1 polymer ?
#
loop_
_entity_poly.entity_id
_entity_poly.type
_entity_poly.pdbx_seq_one_letter_code
_entity_poly.pdbx_strand_id
1 'polypeptide(L)'
;MSKETSHRGDELKGLGWSEADVARYIELWEYRQRWGAMNLEREDRLFLRKAERALPAIVTGRAAAKKSIKDKTYYRWLRFHLDAMTEAEAGMGLGEGERGAWPVLLEAELRLLDHYEPVLGLPDTLKAKALSPVREKLTAQVAALGNTKAYDFQAPLIALKAEDSSNRWKHLREVDASDRTYPLLSADGVAGFRSEAHRDIQAVIRSTFPSLAETDKPELSDD
;
A
#
# COMPACT_ATOMS: atom_id res chain seq x y z
N MET A 1 7.17 -29.17 0.48
CA MET A 1 7.15 -29.23 -0.99
C MET A 1 5.71 -29.00 -1.41
N SER A 2 5.35 -27.75 -1.74
CA SER A 2 4.03 -27.41 -2.28
C SER A 2 3.80 -28.21 -3.56
N LYS A 3 2.67 -28.92 -3.66
CA LYS A 3 2.30 -29.63 -4.88
C LYS A 3 1.82 -28.61 -5.91
N GLU A 4 2.47 -28.55 -7.06
CA GLU A 4 1.98 -27.81 -8.23
C GLU A 4 0.61 -28.36 -8.64
N THR A 5 -0.40 -27.49 -8.69
CA THR A 5 -1.79 -27.87 -9.00
C THR A 5 -2.14 -27.77 -10.48
N SER A 6 -1.24 -27.21 -11.32
CA SER A 6 -1.40 -27.07 -12.77
C SER A 6 -0.05 -27.05 -13.48
N HIS A 7 -0.02 -27.40 -14.77
CA HIS A 7 1.17 -27.32 -15.62
C HIS A 7 1.55 -25.85 -15.92
N ARG A 8 2.83 -25.57 -16.11
CA ARG A 8 3.36 -24.20 -16.36
C ARG A 8 3.80 -23.98 -17.82
N GLY A 9 3.02 -24.50 -18.77
CA GLY A 9 3.34 -24.43 -20.20
C GLY A 9 3.45 -23.00 -20.74
N ASP A 10 2.60 -22.08 -20.30
CA ASP A 10 2.63 -20.67 -20.73
C ASP A 10 3.93 -19.96 -20.33
N GLU A 11 4.51 -20.33 -19.19
CA GLU A 11 5.78 -19.79 -18.74
C GLU A 11 6.94 -20.30 -19.60
N LEU A 12 6.92 -21.58 -19.99
CA LEU A 12 7.91 -22.12 -20.94
C LEU A 12 7.80 -21.43 -22.31
N LYS A 13 6.57 -21.14 -22.77
CA LYS A 13 6.34 -20.35 -23.99
C LYS A 13 6.96 -18.96 -23.87
N GLY A 14 6.77 -18.30 -22.73
CA GLY A 14 7.41 -17.01 -22.41
C GLY A 14 8.95 -17.05 -22.36
N LEU A 15 9.54 -18.21 -22.08
CA LEU A 15 10.99 -18.45 -22.09
C LEU A 15 11.55 -18.83 -23.47
N GLY A 16 10.73 -18.79 -24.53
CA GLY A 16 11.16 -19.05 -25.90
C GLY A 16 11.24 -20.53 -26.27
N TRP A 17 10.56 -21.42 -25.53
CA TRP A 17 10.41 -22.83 -25.93
C TRP A 17 9.50 -22.94 -27.15
N SER A 18 9.76 -23.94 -28.01
CA SER A 18 8.95 -24.19 -29.19
C SER A 18 7.53 -24.64 -28.81
N GLU A 19 6.53 -24.35 -29.66
CA GLU A 19 5.15 -24.78 -29.38
C GLU A 19 5.02 -26.31 -29.27
N ALA A 20 5.82 -27.06 -30.04
CA ALA A 20 5.88 -28.51 -29.97
C ALA A 20 6.45 -29.00 -28.62
N ASP A 21 7.50 -28.35 -28.10
CA ASP A 21 8.07 -28.71 -26.80
C ASP A 21 7.14 -28.33 -25.64
N VAL A 22 6.42 -27.21 -25.75
CA VAL A 22 5.42 -26.79 -24.74
C VAL A 22 4.27 -27.78 -24.70
N ALA A 23 3.73 -28.21 -25.85
CA ALA A 23 2.68 -29.22 -25.93
C ALA A 23 3.15 -30.56 -25.33
N ARG A 24 4.36 -31.01 -25.70
CA ARG A 24 4.98 -32.22 -25.13
C ARG A 24 5.13 -32.13 -23.60
N TYR A 25 5.53 -30.97 -23.08
CA TYR A 25 5.65 -30.76 -21.64
C TYR A 25 4.30 -30.90 -20.92
N ILE A 26 3.23 -30.30 -21.47
CA ILE A 26 1.88 -30.35 -20.90
C ILE A 26 1.39 -31.81 -20.83
N GLU A 27 1.50 -32.55 -21.92
CA GLU A 27 1.07 -33.95 -22.00
C GLU A 27 1.83 -34.84 -20.99
N LEU A 28 3.16 -34.71 -20.94
CA LEU A 28 3.98 -35.49 -20.02
C LEU A 28 3.74 -35.12 -18.56
N TRP A 29 3.46 -33.85 -18.26
CA TRP A 29 3.12 -33.40 -16.92
C TRP A 29 1.78 -34.00 -16.46
N GLU A 30 0.74 -33.96 -17.30
CA GLU A 30 -0.55 -34.57 -17.00
C GLU A 30 -0.44 -36.09 -16.82
N TYR A 31 0.30 -36.75 -17.72
CA TYR A 31 0.54 -38.18 -17.63
C TYR A 31 1.23 -38.55 -16.31
N ARG A 32 2.24 -37.79 -15.90
CA ARG A 32 2.92 -37.96 -14.60
C ARG A 32 1.97 -37.80 -13.42
N GLN A 33 1.01 -36.87 -13.47
CA GLN A 33 0.03 -36.71 -12.38
C GLN A 33 -0.92 -37.91 -12.29
N ARG A 34 -1.36 -38.45 -13.43
CA ARG A 34 -2.31 -39.58 -13.48
C ARG A 34 -1.67 -40.93 -13.16
N TRP A 35 -0.47 -41.17 -13.65
CA TRP A 35 0.16 -42.50 -13.65
C TRP A 35 1.48 -42.56 -12.89
N GLY A 36 2.03 -41.43 -12.45
CA GLY A 36 3.31 -41.36 -11.75
C GLY A 36 4.52 -41.37 -12.68
N ALA A 37 5.62 -40.75 -12.23
CA ALA A 37 6.83 -40.57 -13.04
C ALA A 37 7.56 -41.88 -13.38
N MET A 38 7.29 -42.97 -12.67
CA MET A 38 7.96 -44.26 -12.90
C MET A 38 7.50 -44.94 -14.20
N ASN A 39 6.31 -44.58 -14.69
CA ASN A 39 5.74 -45.09 -15.94
C ASN A 39 6.18 -44.31 -17.19
N LEU A 40 6.94 -43.23 -17.01
CA LEU A 40 7.49 -42.47 -18.12
C LEU A 40 8.80 -43.09 -18.61
N GLU A 41 8.99 -43.07 -19.93
CA GLU A 41 10.26 -43.45 -20.52
C GLU A 41 11.41 -42.60 -19.99
N ARG A 42 12.63 -43.12 -20.10
CA ARG A 42 13.82 -42.41 -19.62
C ARG A 42 13.97 -41.05 -20.31
N GLU A 43 13.70 -40.98 -21.60
CA GLU A 43 13.82 -39.75 -22.39
C GLU A 43 12.80 -38.69 -21.95
N ASP A 44 11.55 -39.10 -21.74
CA ASP A 44 10.50 -38.20 -21.27
C ASP A 44 10.72 -37.69 -19.84
N ARG A 45 11.28 -38.54 -18.96
CA ARG A 45 11.70 -38.10 -17.63
C ARG A 45 12.82 -37.06 -17.69
N LEU A 46 13.77 -37.22 -18.60
CA LEU A 46 14.86 -36.26 -18.79
C LEU A 46 14.34 -34.95 -19.39
N PHE A 47 13.42 -35.04 -20.35
CA PHE A 47 12.74 -33.88 -20.94
C PHE A 47 11.96 -33.08 -19.88
N LEU A 48 11.11 -33.74 -19.08
CA LEU A 48 10.37 -33.09 -17.99
C LEU A 48 11.32 -32.40 -17.00
N ARG A 49 12.40 -33.07 -16.58
CA ARG A 49 13.39 -32.46 -15.66
C ARG A 49 14.09 -31.25 -16.28
N LYS A 50 14.35 -31.27 -17.59
CA LYS A 50 14.95 -30.14 -18.30
C LYS A 50 13.98 -28.96 -18.35
N ALA A 51 12.72 -29.21 -18.68
CA ALA A 51 11.67 -28.20 -18.71
C ALA A 51 11.43 -27.59 -17.31
N GLU A 52 11.32 -28.42 -16.27
CA GLU A 52 11.11 -27.96 -14.89
C GLU A 52 12.31 -27.20 -14.32
N ARG A 53 13.53 -27.51 -14.77
CA ARG A 53 14.72 -26.74 -14.40
C ARG A 53 14.78 -25.38 -15.10
N ALA A 54 14.22 -25.28 -16.30
CA ALA A 54 14.14 -24.02 -17.05
C ALA A 54 13.08 -23.08 -16.48
N LEU A 55 12.02 -23.64 -15.89
CA LEU A 55 11.00 -22.87 -15.20
C LEU A 55 11.59 -22.12 -13.98
N PRO A 56 11.19 -20.86 -13.74
CA PRO A 56 11.56 -20.15 -12.53
C PRO A 56 11.12 -20.94 -11.29
N ALA A 57 11.95 -20.93 -10.24
CA ALA A 57 11.62 -21.59 -8.99
C ALA A 57 10.27 -21.08 -8.46
N ILE A 58 9.35 -21.99 -8.14
CA ILE A 58 8.09 -21.60 -7.50
C ILE A 58 8.41 -21.12 -6.10
N VAL A 59 8.39 -19.81 -5.92
CA VAL A 59 8.55 -19.21 -4.60
C VAL A 59 7.23 -19.32 -3.87
N THR A 60 6.97 -20.46 -3.22
CA THR A 60 5.82 -20.58 -2.32
C THR A 60 6.15 -19.95 -0.97
N GLY A 61 5.40 -18.90 -0.61
CA GLY A 61 5.51 -18.16 0.66
C GLY A 61 6.18 -16.78 0.51
N ARG A 62 5.57 -15.74 1.13
CA ARG A 62 5.94 -14.31 1.32
C ARG A 62 6.55 -13.50 0.16
N ALA A 63 6.91 -14.13 -0.96
CA ALA A 63 7.44 -13.54 -2.17
C ALA A 63 6.52 -13.79 -3.39
N ALA A 64 5.28 -14.24 -3.14
CA ALA A 64 4.19 -14.04 -4.09
C ALA A 64 4.01 -12.53 -4.26
N ALA A 65 4.51 -11.99 -5.38
CA ALA A 65 4.50 -10.59 -5.80
C ALA A 65 4.46 -9.60 -4.62
N LYS A 66 5.63 -9.10 -4.18
CA LYS A 66 5.68 -8.03 -3.17
C LYS A 66 4.74 -6.91 -3.64
N LYS A 67 3.58 -6.78 -2.98
CA LYS A 67 2.63 -5.69 -3.20
C LYS A 67 3.39 -4.38 -3.20
N SER A 68 3.14 -3.53 -4.19
CA SER A 68 3.72 -2.18 -4.20
C SER A 68 3.33 -1.45 -2.91
N ILE A 69 4.07 -0.40 -2.54
CA ILE A 69 3.71 0.44 -1.38
C ILE A 69 2.25 0.95 -1.50
N LYS A 70 1.82 1.25 -2.73
CA LYS A 70 0.49 1.75 -3.07
C LYS A 70 -0.63 0.72 -2.89
N ASP A 71 -0.29 -0.56 -2.95
CA ASP A 71 -1.23 -1.67 -2.72
C ASP A 71 -1.37 -2.04 -1.23
N LYS A 72 -0.54 -1.46 -0.36
CA LYS A 72 -0.58 -1.72 1.09
C LYS A 72 -1.82 -1.07 1.69
N THR A 73 -2.49 -1.81 2.58
CA THR A 73 -3.72 -1.36 3.24
C THR A 73 -3.56 0.01 3.90
N TYR A 74 -2.43 0.26 4.58
CA TYR A 74 -2.18 1.53 5.25
C TYR A 74 -2.09 2.70 4.27
N TYR A 75 -1.33 2.54 3.18
CA TYR A 75 -1.24 3.55 2.12
C TYR A 75 -2.61 3.83 1.49
N ARG A 76 -3.34 2.76 1.14
CA ARG A 76 -4.70 2.88 0.57
C ARG A 76 -5.68 3.56 1.51
N TRP A 77 -5.54 3.33 2.82
CA TRP A 77 -6.36 3.97 3.84
C TRP A 77 -6.09 5.48 3.93
N LEU A 78 -4.83 5.92 3.89
CA LEU A 78 -4.49 7.35 3.85
C LEU A 78 -4.99 8.00 2.55
N ARG A 79 -4.74 7.35 1.41
CA ARG A 79 -5.19 7.82 0.09
C ARG A 79 -6.71 7.97 0.04
N PHE A 80 -7.45 7.00 0.54
CA PHE A 80 -8.91 7.04 0.62
C PHE A 80 -9.42 8.28 1.37
N HIS A 81 -8.86 8.56 2.55
CA HIS A 81 -9.25 9.73 3.34
C HIS A 81 -8.85 11.04 2.66
N LEU A 82 -7.67 11.10 2.05
CA LEU A 82 -7.23 12.26 1.26
C LEU A 82 -8.18 12.54 0.10
N ASP A 83 -8.54 11.52 -0.68
CA ASP A 83 -9.42 11.66 -1.84
C ASP A 83 -10.82 12.13 -1.40
N ALA A 84 -11.37 11.54 -0.33
CA ALA A 84 -12.67 11.92 0.22
C ALA A 84 -12.71 13.36 0.76
N MET A 85 -11.61 13.84 1.34
CA MET A 85 -11.51 15.24 1.78
C MET A 85 -11.35 16.18 0.59
N THR A 86 -10.52 15.82 -0.38
CA THR A 86 -10.31 16.63 -1.60
C THR A 86 -11.61 16.81 -2.38
N GLU A 87 -12.42 15.75 -2.50
CA GLU A 87 -13.75 15.83 -3.09
C GLU A 87 -14.68 16.75 -2.28
N ALA A 88 -14.66 16.64 -0.95
CA ALA A 88 -15.48 17.48 -0.10
C ALA A 88 -15.06 18.96 -0.16
N GLU A 89 -13.76 19.27 -0.25
CA GLU A 89 -13.23 20.64 -0.40
C GLU A 89 -13.81 21.36 -1.61
N ALA A 90 -14.05 20.64 -2.72
CA ALA A 90 -14.69 21.20 -3.91
C ALA A 90 -16.12 21.72 -3.63
N GLY A 91 -16.82 21.12 -2.66
CA GLY A 91 -18.15 21.53 -2.21
C GLY A 91 -18.16 22.51 -1.03
N MET A 92 -17.01 22.79 -0.41
CA MET A 92 -16.93 23.63 0.80
C MET A 92 -16.86 25.13 0.52
N GLY A 93 -16.66 25.55 -0.73
CA GLY A 93 -16.47 26.95 -1.09
C GLY A 93 -15.24 27.55 -0.42
N LEU A 94 -14.09 26.91 -0.58
CA LEU A 94 -12.80 27.42 -0.09
C LEU A 94 -12.36 28.65 -0.89
N GLY A 95 -11.65 29.58 -0.24
CA GLY A 95 -11.01 30.70 -0.92
C GLY A 95 -9.88 30.24 -1.85
N GLU A 96 -9.43 31.14 -2.73
CA GLU A 96 -8.32 30.84 -3.65
C GLU A 96 -7.05 30.47 -2.86
N GLY A 97 -6.51 29.28 -3.13
CA GLY A 97 -5.32 28.76 -2.45
C GLY A 97 -5.54 28.27 -1.01
N GLU A 98 -6.74 28.42 -0.44
CA GLU A 98 -7.08 27.80 0.84
C GLU A 98 -7.15 26.28 0.72
N ARG A 99 -6.68 25.58 1.74
CA ARG A 99 -6.69 24.11 1.82
C ARG A 99 -6.95 23.66 3.25
N GLY A 100 -7.56 22.51 3.43
CA GLY A 100 -7.66 21.86 4.73
C GLY A 100 -6.29 21.39 5.22
N ALA A 101 -6.06 21.48 6.52
CA ALA A 101 -4.83 20.97 7.15
C ALA A 101 -4.69 19.44 7.01
N TRP A 102 -5.81 18.72 7.03
CA TRP A 102 -5.83 17.26 6.92
C TRP A 102 -5.32 16.76 5.55
N PRO A 103 -5.80 17.25 4.39
CA PRO A 103 -5.21 16.88 3.11
C PRO A 103 -3.71 17.17 3.02
N VAL A 104 -3.26 18.35 3.45
CA VAL A 104 -1.85 18.75 3.35
C VAL A 104 -0.93 17.82 4.16
N LEU A 105 -1.32 17.43 5.38
CA LEU A 105 -0.52 16.49 6.17
C LEU A 105 -0.55 15.06 5.60
N LEU A 106 -1.68 14.62 5.03
CA LEU A 106 -1.80 13.27 4.45
C LEU A 106 -0.97 13.16 3.16
N GLU A 107 -0.93 14.21 2.35
CA GLU A 107 -0.04 14.33 1.19
C GLU A 107 1.43 14.21 1.62
N ALA A 108 1.84 14.93 2.67
CA ALA A 108 3.20 14.85 3.20
C ALA A 108 3.55 13.43 3.67
N GLU A 109 2.64 12.78 4.40
CA GLU A 109 2.85 11.40 4.84
C GLU A 109 2.96 10.42 3.66
N LEU A 110 2.09 10.53 2.66
CA LEU A 110 2.14 9.69 1.46
C LEU A 110 3.45 9.89 0.69
N ARG A 111 3.95 11.13 0.57
CA ARG A 111 5.25 11.45 -0.06
C ARG A 111 6.40 10.76 0.68
N LEU A 112 6.37 10.74 2.01
CA LEU A 112 7.37 10.05 2.83
C LEU A 112 7.28 8.52 2.68
N LEU A 113 6.08 7.96 2.59
CA LEU A 113 5.90 6.52 2.33
C LEU A 113 6.39 6.12 0.94
N ASP A 114 6.13 6.94 -0.08
CA ASP A 114 6.63 6.72 -1.45
C ASP A 114 8.16 6.81 -1.51
N HIS A 115 8.78 7.72 -0.77
CA HIS A 115 10.25 7.82 -0.71
C HIS A 115 10.89 6.66 0.04
N TYR A 116 10.47 6.39 1.28
CA TYR A 116 11.11 5.38 2.11
C TYR A 116 10.73 3.95 1.74
N GLU A 117 9.55 3.75 1.17
CA GLU A 117 8.98 2.45 0.83
C GLU A 117 9.06 1.42 1.99
N PRO A 118 8.57 1.75 3.20
CA PRO A 118 8.56 0.79 4.29
C PRO A 118 7.78 -0.47 3.91
N VAL A 119 8.11 -1.59 4.55
CA VAL A 119 7.46 -2.88 4.23
C VAL A 119 5.95 -2.81 4.50
N LEU A 120 5.55 -1.99 5.48
CA LEU A 120 4.19 -1.81 6.00
C LEU A 120 3.57 -3.16 6.41
N GLY A 121 4.38 -3.99 7.05
CA GLY A 121 3.93 -5.22 7.70
C GLY A 121 3.22 -4.94 9.03
N LEU A 122 2.85 -6.00 9.75
CA LEU A 122 2.27 -5.86 11.09
C LEU A 122 3.16 -5.02 12.04
N PRO A 123 4.50 -5.20 12.09
CA PRO A 123 5.34 -4.39 12.98
C PRO A 123 5.29 -2.89 12.67
N ASP A 124 5.42 -2.51 11.39
CA ASP A 124 5.34 -1.10 10.98
C ASP A 124 3.94 -0.52 11.25
N THR A 125 2.88 -1.26 10.90
CA THR A 125 1.50 -0.77 11.05
C THR A 125 1.08 -0.62 12.51
N LEU A 126 1.63 -1.41 13.43
CA LEU A 126 1.47 -1.19 14.87
C LEU A 126 2.17 0.10 15.33
N LYS A 127 3.37 0.36 14.81
CA LYS A 127 4.16 1.56 15.13
C LYS A 127 3.60 2.82 14.50
N ALA A 128 2.92 2.70 13.36
CA ALA A 128 2.22 3.79 12.67
C ALA A 128 1.12 4.45 13.52
N LYS A 129 0.66 3.83 14.61
CA LYS A 129 -0.22 4.48 15.61
C LYS A 129 0.44 5.68 16.30
N ALA A 130 1.77 5.73 16.36
CA ALA A 130 2.49 6.88 16.91
C ALA A 130 2.29 8.16 16.09
N LEU A 131 1.82 8.04 14.84
CA LEU A 131 1.48 9.19 14.00
C LEU A 131 0.15 9.84 14.39
N SER A 132 -0.80 9.10 14.97
CA SER A 132 -2.11 9.63 15.40
C SER A 132 -2.00 10.89 16.27
N PRO A 133 -1.23 10.91 17.39
CA PRO A 133 -1.09 12.12 18.20
C PRO A 133 -0.36 13.26 17.49
N VAL A 134 0.55 12.97 16.54
CA VAL A 134 1.24 14.00 15.75
C VAL A 134 0.26 14.69 14.81
N ARG A 135 -0.59 13.91 14.11
CA ARG A 135 -1.62 14.47 13.21
C ARG A 135 -2.59 15.36 13.97
N GLU A 136 -3.11 14.89 15.11
CA GLU A 136 -4.03 15.69 15.93
C GLU A 136 -3.36 16.94 16.50
N LYS A 137 -2.08 16.88 16.91
CA LYS A 137 -1.32 18.05 17.35
C LYS A 137 -1.24 19.10 16.23
N LEU A 138 -0.81 18.69 15.03
CA LEU A 138 -0.65 19.58 13.88
C LEU A 138 -1.97 20.24 13.48
N THR A 139 -3.06 19.47 13.44
CA THR A 139 -4.37 20.00 13.05
C THR A 139 -4.98 20.87 14.14
N ALA A 140 -4.79 20.54 15.42
CA ALA A 140 -5.22 21.38 16.54
C ALA A 140 -4.51 22.75 16.56
N GLN A 141 -3.23 22.81 16.18
CA GLN A 141 -2.50 24.08 16.04
C GLN A 141 -3.15 24.98 15.00
N VAL A 142 -3.55 24.43 13.84
CA VAL A 142 -4.26 25.19 12.81
C VAL A 142 -5.67 25.56 13.29
N ALA A 143 -6.36 24.65 13.96
CA ALA A 143 -7.70 24.90 14.50
C ALA A 143 -7.71 26.09 15.48
N ALA A 144 -6.66 26.21 16.30
CA ALA A 144 -6.50 27.30 17.27
C ALA A 144 -6.36 28.69 16.63
N LEU A 145 -6.04 28.77 15.34
CA LEU A 145 -6.03 30.03 14.57
C LEU A 145 -7.46 30.50 14.23
N GLY A 146 -8.47 29.67 14.45
CA GLY A 146 -9.89 30.03 14.37
C GLY A 146 -10.53 29.85 13.00
N ASN A 147 -9.78 29.50 11.94
CA ASN A 147 -10.35 29.21 10.63
C ASN A 147 -10.67 27.71 10.51
N THR A 148 -11.94 27.36 10.70
CA THR A 148 -12.41 25.96 10.66
C THR A 148 -13.73 25.83 9.91
N LYS A 149 -13.91 24.70 9.23
CA LYS A 149 -15.20 24.23 8.71
C LYS A 149 -15.63 22.95 9.43
N ALA A 150 -16.81 22.44 9.07
CA ALA A 150 -17.30 21.15 9.52
C ALA A 150 -17.12 20.09 8.43
N TYR A 151 -16.53 18.95 8.78
CA TYR A 151 -16.40 17.78 7.90
C TYR A 151 -16.70 16.50 8.68
N ASP A 152 -17.50 15.62 8.09
CA ASP A 152 -17.83 14.32 8.68
C ASP A 152 -16.81 13.26 8.22
N PHE A 153 -15.81 12.98 9.07
CA PHE A 153 -14.76 11.99 8.80
C PHE A 153 -15.27 10.54 8.74
N GLN A 154 -16.49 10.29 9.23
CA GLN A 154 -17.08 8.96 9.29
C GLN A 154 -17.97 8.68 8.06
N ALA A 155 -18.59 9.70 7.48
CA ALA A 155 -19.49 9.55 6.34
C ALA A 155 -18.86 8.80 5.14
N PRO A 156 -17.62 9.08 4.69
CA PRO A 156 -16.99 8.31 3.61
C PRO A 156 -16.83 6.83 3.94
N LEU A 157 -16.51 6.51 5.21
CA LEU A 157 -16.35 5.13 5.65
C LEU A 157 -17.68 4.37 5.69
N ILE A 158 -18.77 5.04 6.04
CA ILE A 158 -20.11 4.45 6.00
C ILE A 158 -20.49 4.10 4.56
N ALA A 159 -20.27 5.03 3.62
CA ALA A 159 -20.52 4.79 2.20
C ALA A 159 -19.68 3.61 1.68
N LEU A 160 -18.36 3.61 1.97
CA LEU A 160 -17.48 2.53 1.54
C LEU A 160 -17.87 1.16 2.12
N LYS A 161 -18.31 1.11 3.38
CA LYS A 161 -18.72 -0.15 4.03
C LYS A 161 -20.02 -0.72 3.50
N ALA A 162 -20.86 0.11 2.88
CA ALA A 162 -22.06 -0.36 2.19
C ALA A 162 -21.71 -1.15 0.91
N GLU A 163 -20.59 -0.83 0.28
CA GLU A 163 -20.10 -1.47 -0.95
C GLU A 163 -19.08 -2.60 -0.68
N ASP A 164 -18.21 -2.43 0.32
CA ASP A 164 -17.20 -3.39 0.76
C ASP A 164 -17.31 -3.65 2.27
N SER A 165 -17.77 -4.85 2.63
CA SER A 165 -17.93 -5.27 4.03
C SER A 165 -16.62 -5.60 4.75
N SER A 166 -15.45 -5.30 4.18
CA SER A 166 -14.16 -5.58 4.80
C SER A 166 -13.88 -4.72 6.04
N ASN A 167 -13.47 -5.36 7.15
CA ASN A 167 -13.16 -4.71 8.43
C ASN A 167 -11.78 -4.00 8.46
N ARG A 168 -11.24 -3.63 7.29
CA ARG A 168 -9.91 -3.02 7.17
C ARG A 168 -9.98 -1.49 7.18
N TRP A 169 -11.15 -0.93 6.94
CA TRP A 169 -11.40 0.51 6.89
C TRP A 169 -11.72 1.06 8.29
N LYS A 170 -10.81 1.90 8.79
CA LYS A 170 -10.88 2.50 10.13
C LYS A 170 -11.03 4.02 10.05
N HIS A 171 -11.58 4.60 11.12
CA HIS A 171 -11.64 6.04 11.29
C HIS A 171 -10.23 6.65 11.26
N LEU A 172 -10.08 7.82 10.63
CA LEU A 172 -8.79 8.49 10.50
C LEU A 172 -8.30 9.00 11.87
N ARG A 173 -9.23 9.56 12.64
CA ARG A 173 -8.98 10.24 13.90
C ARG A 173 -9.24 9.33 15.08
N GLU A 174 -8.42 9.42 16.12
CA GLU A 174 -8.60 8.67 17.38
C GLU A 174 -9.30 9.54 18.44
N VAL A 175 -10.33 10.26 18.02
CA VAL A 175 -11.11 11.21 18.83
C VAL A 175 -12.60 10.85 18.77
N ASP A 176 -13.44 11.63 19.46
CA ASP A 176 -14.89 11.50 19.37
C ASP A 176 -15.35 11.60 17.90
N ALA A 177 -16.09 10.59 17.43
CA ALA A 177 -16.59 10.54 16.06
C ALA A 177 -17.57 11.67 15.72
N SER A 178 -18.09 12.38 16.73
CA SER A 178 -18.91 13.58 16.57
C SER A 178 -18.08 14.84 16.30
N ASP A 179 -16.76 14.82 16.51
CA ASP A 179 -15.90 15.96 16.21
C ASP A 179 -15.71 16.13 14.70
N ARG A 180 -16.35 17.17 14.19
CA ARG A 180 -16.34 17.56 12.78
C ARG A 180 -15.38 18.69 12.47
N THR A 181 -14.51 19.07 13.41
CA THR A 181 -13.59 20.19 13.22
C THR A 181 -12.65 19.93 12.05
N TYR A 182 -12.72 20.81 11.05
CA TYR A 182 -11.90 20.75 9.83
C TYR A 182 -11.10 22.06 9.68
N PRO A 183 -9.84 22.09 10.17
CA PRO A 183 -9.02 23.30 10.15
C PRO A 183 -8.59 23.68 8.74
N LEU A 184 -8.63 24.97 8.44
CA LEU A 184 -8.25 25.53 7.14
C LEU A 184 -6.95 26.33 7.25
N LEU A 185 -6.11 26.16 6.23
CA LEU A 185 -4.90 26.93 6.00
C LEU A 185 -5.18 27.99 4.95
N SER A 186 -4.67 29.20 5.18
CA SER A 186 -4.58 30.23 4.13
C SER A 186 -3.55 29.82 3.07
N ALA A 187 -3.64 30.40 1.87
CA ALA A 187 -2.69 30.14 0.79
C ALA A 187 -1.22 30.30 1.23
N ASP A 188 -0.92 31.36 1.97
CA ASP A 188 0.43 31.64 2.49
C ASP A 188 0.87 30.64 3.57
N GLY A 189 -0.08 30.07 4.32
CA GLY A 189 0.18 29.12 5.40
C GLY A 189 0.43 27.68 4.92
N VAL A 190 -0.02 27.32 3.72
CA VAL A 190 0.06 25.94 3.21
C VAL A 190 1.50 25.44 3.11
N ALA A 191 2.42 26.25 2.58
CA ALA A 191 3.82 25.83 2.40
C ALA A 191 4.53 25.63 3.75
N GLY A 192 4.35 26.56 4.69
CA GLY A 192 4.91 26.45 6.03
C GLY A 192 4.37 25.24 6.80
N PHE A 193 3.06 25.02 6.75
CA PHE A 193 2.44 23.87 7.39
C PHE A 193 2.88 22.54 6.76
N ARG A 194 2.99 22.46 5.42
CA ARG A 194 3.50 21.27 4.74
C ARG A 194 4.91 20.91 5.21
N SER A 195 5.78 21.91 5.33
CA SER A 195 7.16 21.78 5.79
C SER A 195 7.22 21.24 7.23
N GLU A 196 6.42 21.82 8.12
CA GLU A 196 6.29 21.36 9.50
C GLU A 196 5.74 19.93 9.60
N ALA A 197 4.65 19.64 8.88
CA ALA A 197 4.04 18.31 8.86
C ALA A 197 5.01 17.26 8.32
N HIS A 198 5.72 17.57 7.22
CA HIS A 198 6.74 16.69 6.64
C HIS A 198 7.82 16.35 7.66
N ARG A 199 8.42 17.36 8.30
CA ARG A 199 9.49 17.16 9.29
C ARG A 199 9.01 16.32 10.49
N ASP A 200 7.88 16.67 11.08
CA ASP A 200 7.36 16.00 12.29
C ASP A 200 6.95 14.54 11.98
N ILE A 201 6.33 14.29 10.83
CA ILE A 201 5.93 12.94 10.38
C ILE A 201 7.17 12.11 10.00
N GLN A 202 8.13 12.69 9.29
CA GLN A 202 9.37 12.03 8.90
C GLN A 202 10.16 11.55 10.11
N ALA A 203 10.26 12.39 11.15
CA ALA A 203 10.92 12.03 12.40
C ALA A 203 10.28 10.78 13.05
N VAL A 204 8.95 10.70 13.09
CA VAL A 204 8.25 9.52 13.62
C VAL A 204 8.44 8.29 12.73
N ILE A 205 8.30 8.41 11.41
CA ILE A 205 8.47 7.28 10.49
C ILE A 205 9.88 6.70 10.62
N ARG A 206 10.92 7.55 10.57
CA ARG A 206 12.32 7.14 10.65
C ARG A 206 12.68 6.49 11.99
N SER A 207 12.12 6.99 13.09
CA SER A 207 12.45 6.50 14.43
C SER A 207 11.66 5.27 14.86
N THR A 208 10.45 5.05 14.30
CA THR A 208 9.53 4.03 14.83
C THR A 208 9.31 2.85 13.92
N PHE A 209 9.47 2.97 12.60
CA PHE A 209 9.16 1.89 11.65
C PHE A 209 10.31 0.88 11.60
N PRO A 210 10.13 -0.36 12.11
CA PRO A 210 11.24 -1.31 12.19
C PRO A 210 11.82 -1.69 10.83
N SER A 211 11.01 -1.65 9.76
CA SER A 211 11.49 -1.91 8.41
C SER A 211 12.45 -0.85 7.85
N LEU A 212 12.55 0.32 8.50
CA LEU A 212 13.43 1.42 8.11
C LEU A 212 14.67 1.55 9.00
N ALA A 213 14.87 0.64 9.96
CA ALA A 213 16.01 0.69 10.88
C ALA A 213 17.37 0.67 10.17
N GLU A 214 17.47 -0.08 9.07
CA GLU A 214 18.67 -0.23 8.24
C GLU A 214 18.54 0.45 6.87
N THR A 215 17.63 1.44 6.72
CA THR A 215 17.51 2.12 5.42
C THR A 215 18.67 3.09 5.19
N ASP A 216 19.29 2.99 4.01
CA ASP A 216 20.33 3.91 3.53
C ASP A 216 19.74 5.14 2.81
N LYS A 217 18.42 5.21 2.64
CA LYS A 217 17.77 6.33 1.96
C LYS A 217 17.95 7.62 2.77
N PRO A 218 18.39 8.73 2.13
CA PRO A 218 18.59 9.99 2.83
C PRO A 218 17.28 10.56 3.36
N GLU A 219 17.38 11.55 4.24
CA GLU A 219 16.24 12.38 4.60
C GLU A 219 15.71 13.09 3.35
N LEU A 220 14.41 12.93 3.10
CA LEU A 220 13.71 13.64 2.04
C LEU A 220 13.54 15.10 2.44
N SER A 221 13.98 16.04 1.60
CA SER A 221 13.65 17.47 1.74
C SER A 221 12.16 17.71 1.44
N ASP A 222 11.59 18.73 2.07
CA ASP A 222 10.23 19.18 1.78
C ASP A 222 10.11 20.04 0.51
N ASP A 223 11.25 20.57 0.02
CA ASP A 223 11.41 21.33 -1.24
C ASP A 223 10.72 20.70 -2.46
#